data_AF-X0YVW1-F1
#
_entry.id   AF-X0YVW1-F1
#
_cell.length_a   1.000
_cell.length_b   1.000
_cell.length_c   1.000
_cell.angle_alpha   90.00
_cell.angle_beta   90.00
_cell.angle_gamma   90.00
#
_symmetry.space_group_name_H-M   'P 1'
#
loop_
_entity.id
_entity.type
_entity.pdbx_description
1 polymer ?
#
loop_
_entity_poly.entity_id
_entity_poly.type
_entity_poly.pdbx_seq_one_letter_code
_entity_poly.pdbx_strand_id
1 'polypeptide(L)'
;LEQIGHNGEHGLMKYALIGALIAGKGYEVNIDASYYCSVLIETLESWTEQLNLDTLGKYGITPKDIEKIVKKTGIKNNPVNLNPEDIKEIVVNRI
;
A
#
# COMPACT_ATOMS: atom_id res chain seq x y z
N LEU A 1 -14.06 -1.23 7.14
CA LEU A 1 -14.11 -0.25 6.02
C LEU A 1 -14.83 1.06 6.39
N GLU A 2 -15.16 1.31 7.66
CA GLU A 2 -16.11 2.36 8.07
C GLU A 2 -15.55 3.77 8.36
N GLN A 3 -14.31 4.10 7.99
CA GLN A 3 -13.80 5.48 8.11
C GLN A 3 -12.93 5.89 6.92
N ILE A 4 -13.46 5.71 5.71
CA ILE A 4 -12.80 6.20 4.51
C ILE A 4 -13.48 7.52 4.13
N GLY A 5 -12.83 8.66 4.39
CA GLY A 5 -13.29 9.95 3.85
C GLY A 5 -13.26 9.93 2.31
N HIS A 6 -13.93 10.87 1.65
CA HIS A 6 -14.04 10.98 0.19
C HIS A 6 -12.70 10.81 -0.57
N ASN A 7 -11.59 11.27 0.02
CA ASN A 7 -10.25 11.11 -0.56
C ASN A 7 -9.75 9.65 -0.57
N GLY A 8 -10.10 8.86 0.44
CA GLY A 8 -9.73 7.45 0.52
C GLY A 8 -10.55 6.60 -0.45
N GLU A 9 -11.82 6.92 -0.67
CA GLU A 9 -12.66 6.24 -1.66
C GLU A 9 -12.12 6.48 -3.09
N HIS A 10 -11.79 7.73 -3.40
CA HIS A 10 -11.14 8.07 -4.67
C HIS A 10 -9.76 7.42 -4.82
N GLY A 11 -9.00 7.27 -3.73
CA GLY A 11 -7.74 6.53 -3.71
C GLY A 11 -7.93 5.05 -4.03
N LEU A 12 -8.89 4.39 -3.39
CA LEU A 12 -9.23 2.98 -3.65
C LEU A 12 -9.66 2.77 -5.10
N MET A 13 -10.49 3.66 -5.66
CA MET A 13 -10.92 3.52 -7.04
C MET A 13 -9.75 3.62 -8.04
N LYS A 14 -8.75 4.48 -7.76
CA LYS A 14 -7.52 4.52 -8.57
C LYS A 14 -6.76 3.21 -8.51
N TYR A 15 -6.63 2.61 -7.33
CA TYR A 15 -5.96 1.33 -7.17
C TYR A 15 -6.71 0.18 -7.85
N ALA A 16 -8.04 0.16 -7.72
CA ALA A 16 -8.90 -0.79 -8.43
C ALA A 16 -8.77 -0.67 -9.96
N LEU A 17 -8.71 0.54 -10.49
CA LEU A 17 -8.49 0.77 -11.93
C LEU A 17 -7.16 0.18 -12.41
N ILE A 18 -6.09 0.34 -11.63
CA ILE A 18 -4.78 -0.26 -11.95
C ILE A 18 -4.88 -1.79 -11.91
N GLY A 19 -5.53 -2.36 -10.89
CA GLY A 19 -5.77 -3.81 -10.81
C GLY A 19 -6.57 -4.35 -12.00
N ALA A 20 -7.59 -3.62 -12.45
CA ALA A 20 -8.35 -3.97 -13.64
C ALA A 20 -7.47 -3.97 -14.91
N LEU A 21 -6.63 -2.95 -15.08
CA LEU A 21 -5.69 -2.88 -16.21
C LEU A 21 -4.71 -4.06 -16.20
N ILE A 22 -4.18 -4.43 -15.03
CA ILE A 22 -3.29 -5.59 -14.87
C ILE A 22 -4.02 -6.89 -15.24
N ALA A 23 -5.30 -7.02 -14.86
CA ALA A 23 -6.15 -8.15 -15.22
C ALA A 23 -6.58 -8.17 -16.72
N GLY A 24 -6.07 -7.24 -17.53
CA GLY A 24 -6.44 -7.11 -18.94
C GLY A 24 -7.87 -6.59 -19.16
N LYS A 25 -8.45 -5.94 -18.16
CA LYS A 25 -9.77 -5.31 -18.22
C LYS A 25 -9.64 -3.81 -18.48
N GLY A 26 -10.61 -3.26 -19.22
CA GLY A 26 -10.69 -1.83 -19.50
C GLY A 26 -11.34 -1.03 -18.37
N TYR A 27 -11.56 0.26 -18.64
CA TYR A 27 -12.21 1.23 -17.75
C TYR A 27 -13.73 1.03 -17.60
N GLU A 28 -14.24 -0.21 -17.70
CA GLU A 28 -15.68 -0.47 -17.77
C GLU A 28 -16.43 0.04 -16.54
N VAL A 29 -17.66 0.54 -16.77
CA VAL A 29 -18.50 1.21 -15.77
C VAL A 29 -19.22 0.17 -14.91
N ASN A 30 -18.48 -0.63 -14.13
CA ASN A 30 -18.90 -1.29 -12.89
C ASN A 30 -17.72 -2.09 -12.30
N ILE A 31 -16.73 -1.38 -11.77
CA ILE A 31 -15.52 -2.01 -11.24
C ILE A 31 -15.77 -2.42 -9.80
N ASP A 32 -15.63 -3.71 -9.49
CA ASP A 32 -15.57 -4.16 -8.11
C ASP A 32 -14.25 -3.69 -7.49
N ALA A 33 -14.32 -2.57 -6.77
CA ALA A 33 -13.14 -1.93 -6.21
C ALA A 33 -12.36 -2.86 -5.27
N SER A 34 -13.06 -3.71 -4.50
CA SER A 34 -12.41 -4.63 -3.57
C SER A 34 -11.65 -5.71 -4.34
N TYR A 35 -12.32 -6.36 -5.29
CA TYR A 35 -11.71 -7.42 -6.10
C TYR A 35 -10.46 -6.94 -6.83
N TYR A 36 -10.54 -5.80 -7.53
CA TYR A 36 -9.39 -5.32 -8.29
C TYR A 36 -8.29 -4.69 -7.41
N CYS A 37 -8.61 -4.18 -6.21
CA CYS A 37 -7.56 -3.86 -5.25
C CYS A 37 -6.80 -5.12 -4.81
N SER A 38 -7.49 -6.25 -4.59
CA SER A 38 -6.83 -7.53 -4.28
C SER A 38 -5.93 -7.99 -5.43
N VAL A 39 -6.39 -7.91 -6.69
CA VAL A 39 -5.56 -8.21 -7.86
C VAL A 39 -4.27 -7.38 -7.88
N LEU A 40 -4.37 -6.08 -7.58
CA LEU A 40 -3.20 -5.22 -7.51
C LEU A 40 -2.24 -5.65 -6.39
N ILE A 41 -2.75 -5.97 -5.19
CA ILE A 41 -1.94 -6.43 -4.06
C ILE A 41 -1.21 -7.73 -4.40
N GLU A 42 -1.94 -8.74 -4.87
CA GLU A 42 -1.37 -10.04 -5.26
C GLU A 42 -0.29 -9.89 -6.34
N THR A 43 -0.50 -8.98 -7.30
CA THR A 43 0.50 -8.69 -8.34
C THR A 43 1.76 -8.08 -7.75
N LEU A 44 1.63 -7.09 -6.86
CA LEU A 44 2.77 -6.43 -6.23
C LEU A 44 3.54 -7.40 -5.33
N GLU A 45 2.85 -8.28 -4.61
CA GLU A 45 3.47 -9.35 -3.81
C GLU A 45 4.24 -10.32 -4.71
N SER A 46 3.59 -10.83 -5.77
CA SER A 46 4.25 -11.74 -6.72
C SER A 46 5.47 -11.11 -7.39
N TRP A 47 5.41 -9.83 -7.78
CA TRP A 47 6.57 -9.13 -8.33
C TRP A 47 7.66 -8.89 -7.30
N THR A 48 7.30 -8.60 -6.05
CA THR A 48 8.28 -8.48 -4.95
C THR A 48 9.10 -9.76 -4.81
N GLU A 49 8.44 -10.92 -4.87
CA GLU A 49 9.10 -12.23 -4.83
C GLU A 49 9.91 -12.50 -6.10
N GLN A 50 9.33 -12.35 -7.29
CA GLN A 50 9.99 -12.66 -8.56
C GLN A 50 11.22 -11.78 -8.82
N LEU A 51 11.16 -10.50 -8.41
CA LEU A 51 12.27 -9.55 -8.53
C LEU A 51 13.27 -9.66 -7.38
N ASN A 52 13.05 -10.56 -6.42
CA ASN A 52 13.88 -10.75 -5.23
C ASN A 52 14.09 -9.44 -4.45
N LEU A 53 13.02 -8.66 -4.26
CA LEU A 53 13.05 -7.45 -3.47
C LEU A 53 13.04 -7.79 -1.98
N ASP A 54 14.22 -7.72 -1.37
CA ASP A 54 14.43 -8.03 0.04
C ASP A 54 13.68 -7.07 1.01
N THR A 55 13.49 -7.52 2.25
CA THR A 55 12.96 -6.69 3.35
C THR A 55 13.96 -5.60 3.76
N LEU A 56 13.48 -4.57 4.47
CA LEU A 56 14.32 -3.49 4.99
C LEU A 56 15.43 -4.00 5.91
N GLY A 57 15.20 -5.11 6.62
CA GLY A 57 16.19 -5.75 7.49
C GLY A 57 17.46 -6.17 6.75
N LYS A 58 17.33 -6.65 5.51
CA LYS A 58 18.47 -7.03 4.65
C LYS A 58 19.35 -5.84 4.26
N TYR A 59 18.77 -4.65 4.23
CA TYR A 59 19.49 -3.39 3.98
C TYR A 59 20.05 -2.75 5.27
N GLY A 60 19.99 -3.45 6.41
CA GLY A 60 20.55 -3.00 7.67
C GLY A 60 19.62 -2.13 8.52
N ILE A 61 18.33 -2.04 8.17
CA ILE A 61 17.34 -1.40 9.04
C ILE A 61 17.02 -2.30 10.21
N THR A 62 17.07 -1.75 11.43
CA THR A 62 16.82 -2.49 12.66
C THR A 62 15.63 -1.91 13.41
N PRO A 63 15.07 -2.64 14.40
CA PRO A 63 14.02 -2.09 15.27
C PRO A 63 14.40 -0.76 15.95
N LYS A 64 15.71 -0.50 16.14
CA LYS A 64 16.22 0.75 16.75
C LYS A 64 16.04 1.97 15.85
N ASP A 65 15.89 1.77 14.53
CA ASP A 65 15.74 2.84 13.55
C ASP A 65 14.28 3.30 13.39
N ILE A 66 13.33 2.50 13.89
CA ILE A 66 11.89 2.69 13.69
C ILE A 66 11.40 4.07 14.13
N GLU A 67 11.72 4.49 15.36
CA GLU A 67 11.27 5.80 15.86
C GLU A 67 11.78 6.96 14.99
N LYS A 68 13.02 6.86 14.52
CA LYS A 68 13.64 7.86 13.63
C LYS A 68 12.95 7.88 12.27
N ILE A 69 12.59 6.72 11.72
CA ILE A 69 11.84 6.60 10.46
C ILE A 69 10.46 7.23 10.62
N VAL A 70 9.68 6.80 11.62
CA VAL A 70 8.32 7.31 11.90
C VAL A 70 8.31 8.84 12.03
N LYS A 71 9.29 9.40 12.77
CA LYS A 71 9.41 10.86 12.95
C LYS A 71 9.73 11.62 11.65
N LYS A 72 10.42 10.99 10.70
CA LYS A 72 10.81 11.62 9.43
C LYS A 72 9.83 11.38 8.29
N THR A 73 8.95 10.39 8.40
CA THR A 73 7.97 10.06 7.36
C THR A 73 6.94 11.17 7.20
N GLY A 74 6.87 11.75 6.01
CA GLY A 74 5.83 12.72 5.64
C GLY A 74 4.67 12.04 4.92
N ILE A 75 3.47 12.11 5.50
CA ILE A 75 2.25 11.46 4.96
C ILE A 75 1.20 12.44 4.43
N LYS A 76 1.53 13.72 4.25
CA LYS A 76 0.59 14.80 3.89
C LYS A 76 -0.29 14.49 2.67
N ASN A 77 0.23 13.73 1.71
CA ASN A 77 -0.45 13.39 0.46
C ASN A 77 -1.01 11.96 0.45
N ASN A 78 -0.97 11.23 1.57
CA ASN A 78 -1.56 9.90 1.67
C ASN A 78 -3.09 10.04 1.73
N PRO A 79 -3.86 9.29 0.92
CA PRO A 79 -5.33 9.36 0.93
C PRO A 79 -5.94 8.87 2.25
N VAL A 80 -5.19 8.13 3.06
CA VAL A 80 -5.58 7.66 4.39
C VAL A 80 -4.80 8.42 5.44
N ASN A 81 -5.49 8.86 6.50
CA ASN A 81 -4.86 9.47 7.65
C ASN A 81 -4.21 8.39 8.51
N LEU A 82 -2.88 8.30 8.47
CA LEU A 82 -2.10 7.38 9.28
C LEU A 82 -1.56 8.10 10.50
N ASN A 83 -1.74 7.53 11.69
CA ASN A 83 -1.07 7.99 12.88
C ASN A 83 0.36 7.40 12.96
N PRO A 84 1.23 7.89 13.86
CA PRO A 84 2.59 7.38 14.00
C PRO A 84 2.69 5.87 14.31
N GLU A 85 1.74 5.30 15.05
CA GLU A 85 1.72 3.85 15.35
C GLU A 85 1.32 3.03 14.11
N ASP A 86 0.43 3.53 13.26
CA ASP A 86 0.10 2.86 11.99
C ASP A 86 1.35 2.76 11.09
N ILE A 87 2.12 3.86 11.01
CA ILE A 87 3.38 3.88 10.23
C ILE A 87 4.39 2.90 10.84
N LYS A 88 4.51 2.89 12.17
CA LYS A 88 5.41 1.99 12.88
C LYS A 88 5.09 0.53 12.57
N GLU A 89 3.82 0.14 12.62
CA GLU A 89 3.39 -1.23 12.28
C GLU A 89 3.76 -1.60 10.84
N ILE A 90 3.50 -0.71 9.88
CA ILE A 90 3.88 -0.91 8.47
C ILE A 90 5.39 -1.14 8.32
N VAL A 91 6.22 -0.36 8.99
CA VAL A 91 7.69 -0.49 8.88
C VAL A 91 8.18 -1.74 9.59
N VAL A 92 7.64 -2.09 10.76
CA VAL A 92 7.98 -3.31 11.50
C VAL A 92 7.69 -4.57 10.67
N ASN A 93 6.56 -4.60 9.96
CA ASN A 93 6.21 -5.71 9.05
C ASN A 93 7.15 -5.83 7.84
N ARG A 94 8.08 -4.89 7.66
CA ARG A 94 9.04 -4.86 6.56
C ARG A 94 10.48 -5.00 7.01
N ILE A 95 10.77 -5.26 8.29
CA ILE A 95 12.11 -5.62 8.77
C ILE A 95 12.27 -7.13 8.70
#